data_AF-A0A1J8PZR5-F1
#
_entry.id   AF-A0A1J8PZR5-F1
#
_cell.length_a   1.000
_cell.length_b   1.000
_cell.length_c   1.000
_cell.angle_alpha   90.00
_cell.angle_beta   90.00
_cell.angle_gamma   90.00
#
_symmetry.space_group_name_H-M   'P 1'
#
loop_
_entity.id
_entity.type
_entity.pdbx_description
1 polymer ?
#
loop_
_entity_poly.entity_id
_entity_poly.type
_entity_poly.pdbx_seq_one_letter_code
_entity_poly.pdbx_strand_id
1 'polypeptide(L)' 'MEGGINFVGASLFISCATALAVLRIKKHVEGGKEITPTLEPIDGSISHPMPFKCDIVPRSAEAEALIWAE' A
#
# COMPACT_ATOMS: atom_id res chain seq x y z
N MET A 1 -24.71 6.50 -14.29
CA MET A 1 -23.29 6.09 -14.23
C MET A 1 -22.55 6.62 -12.99
N GLU A 2 -23.10 7.59 -12.25
CA GLU A 2 -22.43 8.22 -11.09
C GLU A 2 -22.28 7.32 -9.85
N GLY A 3 -23.19 6.35 -9.65
CA GLY A 3 -23.14 5.47 -8.47
C GLY A 3 -21.84 4.67 -8.35
N GLY A 4 -21.26 4.24 -9.47
CA GLY A 4 -20.01 3.47 -9.48
C GLY A 4 -18.78 4.28 -9.05
N ILE A 5 -18.67 5.53 -9.51
CA ILE A 5 -17.52 6.40 -9.20
C ILE A 5 -17.50 6.75 -7.71
N ASN A 6 -18.68 7.07 -7.13
CA ASN A 6 -18.80 7.38 -5.71
C ASN A 6 -18.42 6.17 -4.84
N PHE A 7 -18.87 4.97 -5.23
CA PHE A 7 -18.51 3.74 -4.52
C PHE A 7 -17.00 3.45 -4.60
N VAL A 8 -16.38 3.59 -5.78
CA VAL A 8 -14.94 3.39 -5.97
C VAL A 8 -14.14 4.40 -5.14
N GLY A 9 -14.53 5.68 -5.16
CA GLY A 9 -13.87 6.71 -4.37
C GLY A 9 -13.93 6.43 -2.87
N ALA A 10 -15.12 6.11 -2.34
CA ALA A 10 -15.30 5.84 -0.92
C ALA A 10 -14.58 4.57 -0.45
N SER A 11 -14.67 3.47 -1.21
CA SER A 11 -14.03 2.21 -0.86
C SER A 11 -12.49 2.30 -0.92
N LEU A 12 -11.94 2.97 -1.93
CA LEU A 12 -10.50 3.20 -2.04
C LEU A 12 -9.99 4.07 -0.89
N PHE A 13 -10.71 5.15 -0.58
CA PHE A 13 -10.35 6.03 0.52
C PHE A 13 -10.30 5.29 1.85
N ILE A 14 -11.34 4.50 2.18
CA ILE A 14 -11.40 3.73 3.42
C ILE A 14 -10.28 2.70 3.47
N SER A 15 -10.02 1.99 2.36
CA SER A 15 -8.92 1.01 2.28
C SER A 15 -7.56 1.65 2.55
N CYS A 16 -7.28 2.80 1.93
CA CYS A 16 -6.04 3.54 2.17
C CYS A 16 -5.93 4.07 3.60
N ALA A 17 -7.01 4.65 4.14
CA ALA A 17 -7.03 5.22 5.48
C ALA A 17 -6.82 4.16 6.55
N THR A 18 -7.48 3.01 6.43
CA THR A 18 -7.34 1.87 7.37
C THR A 18 -5.95 1.26 7.30
N ALA A 19 -5.40 1.04 6.10
CA ALA A 19 -4.04 0.57 5.93
C ALA A 19 -3.01 1.51 6.58
N LEU A 20 -3.11 2.82 6.35
CA LEU A 20 -2.20 3.82 6.92
C LEU A 20 -2.36 4.02 8.44
N ALA A 21 -3.51 3.66 9.01
CA ALA A 21 -3.73 3.70 10.45
C ALA A 21 -2.94 2.61 11.17
N VAL A 22 -2.86 1.40 10.61
CA VAL A 22 -2.26 0.23 11.27
C VAL A 22 -0.87 -0.15 10.73
N LEU A 23 -0.56 0.22 9.48
CA LEU A 23 0.71 -0.08 8.81
C LEU A 23 1.55 1.17 8.61
N ARG A 24 2.86 0.98 8.65
CA ARG A 24 3.86 1.94 8.23
C ARG A 24 4.55 1.42 6.98
N ILE A 25 4.25 2.04 5.85
CA ILE A 25 4.83 1.73 4.54
C ILE A 25 6.07 2.61 4.35
N LYS A 26 7.23 2.01 4.08
CA LYS A 26 8.52 2.68 3.90
C LYS A 26 9.23 2.16 2.66
N LYS A 27 10.22 2.94 2.20
CA LYS A 27 11.15 2.48 1.16
C LYS A 27 11.97 1.31 1.70
N HIS A 28 12.20 0.34 0.84
CA HIS A 28 13.05 -0.80 1.17
C HIS A 28 14.51 -0.36 1.29
N VAL A 29 15.23 -0.87 2.29
CA VAL A 29 16.65 -0.57 2.52
C VAL A 29 17.49 -1.82 2.25
N GLU A 30 18.29 -1.80 1.18
CA GLU A 30 19.31 -2.83 0.93
C GLU A 30 20.70 -2.23 1.14
N GLY A 31 21.51 -2.85 2.00
CA GLY A 31 22.89 -2.42 2.25
C GLY A 31 23.03 -0.99 2.81
N GLY A 32 21.99 -0.46 3.46
CA GLY A 32 21.99 0.89 4.04
C GLY A 32 21.59 2.01 3.07
N LYS A 33 21.18 1.69 1.84
CA LYS A 33 20.66 2.67 0.87
C LYS A 33 19.16 2.46 0.66
N GLU A 34 18.39 3.54 0.79
CA GLU A 34 16.96 3.53 0.45
C GLU A 34 16.78 3.32 -1.06
N ILE A 35 16.04 2.29 -1.44
CA ILE A 35 15.66 2.02 -2.81
C ILE A 35 14.33 2.73 -3.07
N THR A 36 14.35 3.70 -3.99
CA THR A 36 13.13 4.34 -4.49
C THR A 36 12.63 3.53 -5.68
N PRO A 37 11.38 3.04 -5.67
CA PRO A 37 10.83 2.25 -6.76
C PRO A 37 10.75 3.09 -8.04
N THR A 38 11.12 2.50 -9.18
CA THR A 38 10.93 3.10 -10.50
C THR A 38 9.50 2.88 -10.96
N LEU A 39 8.85 3.94 -11.46
CA LEU A 39 7.51 3.85 -12.04
C LEU A 39 7.64 3.43 -13.51
N GLU A 40 7.84 2.13 -13.71
CA GLU A 40 7.83 1.50 -15.03
C GLU A 40 6.49 0.79 -15.22
N PRO A 41 5.61 1.28 -16.11
CA PRO A 41 4.35 0.63 -16.37
C PRO A 41 4.60 -0.68 -17.13
N ILE A 42 3.85 -1.72 -16.78
CA ILE A 42 3.77 -2.92 -17.62
C ILE A 42 2.78 -2.62 -18.76
N ASP A 43 3.16 -2.99 -19.99
CA ASP A 43 2.29 -2.85 -21.15
C ASP A 43 1.07 -3.78 -21.02
N GLY A 44 -0.13 -3.21 -21.13
CA GLY A 44 -1.39 -3.93 -21.03
C GLY A 44 -2.59 -2.98 -21.02
N SER A 45 -3.81 -3.54 -20.93
CA SER A 45 -5.04 -2.75 -20.83
C SER A 45 -5.17 -1.97 -19.52
N ILE A 46 -4.31 -2.26 -18.53
CA ILE A 46 -4.27 -1.63 -17.21
C ILE A 46 -2.82 -1.24 -16.93
N SER A 47 -2.59 0.02 -16.59
CA SER A 47 -1.25 0.53 -16.25
C SER A 47 -0.93 0.26 -14.78
N HIS A 48 -0.43 -0.95 -14.48
CA HIS A 48 0.14 -1.28 -13.17
C HIS A 48 1.68 -1.14 -13.18
N PRO A 49 2.30 -0.73 -12.07
CA PRO A 49 3.75 -0.66 -11.97
C PRO A 49 4.37 -2.06 -11.94
N MET A 50 5.62 -2.16 -12.40
CA MET A 50 6.46 -3.35 -12.17
C MET A 50 6.57 -3.68 -10.67
N PRO A 51 6.70 -4.97 -10.29
CA PRO A 51 6.90 -5.37 -8.90
C PRO A 51 8.11 -4.65 -8.28
N PHE A 52 7.90 -4.02 -7.13
CA PHE A 52 8.93 -3.29 -6.41
C PHE A 52 9.01 -3.74 -4.95
N LYS A 53 10.21 -3.63 -4.36
CA LYS A 53 10.40 -3.91 -2.93
C LYS A 53 9.94 -2.71 -2.11
N CYS A 54 9.20 -2.99 -1.05
CA CYS A 54 8.82 -2.01 -0.03
C CYS A 54 8.80 -2.68 1.34
N ASP A 55 9.03 -1.88 2.39
CA ASP A 55 8.98 -2.36 3.76
C ASP A 55 7.62 -1.96 4.36
N ILE A 56 6.84 -2.96 4.75
CA ILE A 56 5.56 -2.77 5.42
C ILE A 56 5.68 -3.35 6.81
N VAL A 57 5.56 -2.49 7.82
CA VAL A 57 5.67 -2.90 9.23
C VAL A 57 4.46 -2.41 10.01
N PRO A 58 3.99 -3.13 11.04
CA PRO A 58 2.98 -2.62 11.96
C PRO A 58 3.42 -1.29 12.56
N ARG A 59 2.47 -0.38 12.75
CA ARG A 59 2.75 0.95 13.31
C ARG A 59 3.05 0.90 14.81
N SER A 60 2.43 -0.03 15.53
CA SER A 60 2.59 -0.22 16.97
C SER A 60 2.32 -1.68 17.36
N ALA A 61 2.63 -2.04 18.61
CA ALA A 61 2.42 -3.39 19.14
C ALA A 61 0.92 -3.75 19.18
N GLU A 62 0.04 -2.77 19.41
CA GLU A 62 -1.41 -2.95 19.34
C GLU A 62 -1.86 -3.24 17.91
N ALA A 63 -1.29 -2.54 16.93
CA ALA A 63 -1.58 -2.80 15.52
C ALA A 63 -1.07 -4.18 15.08
N GLU A 64 0.09 -4.60 15.58
CA GLU A 64 0.61 -5.96 15.37
C GLU A 64 -0.35 -7.01 15.95
N ALA A 65 -0.81 -6.83 17.19
CA ALA A 65 -1.81 -7.72 17.79
C ALA A 65 -3.11 -7.75 16.97
N LEU A 66 -3.56 -6.63 16.40
CA LEU A 66 -4.76 -6.59 15.55
C LEU A 66 -4.59 -7.29 14.20
N ILE A 67 -3.40 -7.19 13.59
CA ILE A 67 -3.13 -7.78 12.27
C ILE A 67 -2.92 -9.29 12.37
N TRP A 68 -2.33 -9.76 13.48
CA TRP A 68 -1.97 -11.15 13.72
C TRP A 68 -2.92 -11.87 14.70
N ALA A 69 -4.00 -11.20 15.13
CA ALA A 69 -5.07 -11.86 15.88
C ALA A 69 -5.82 -12.81 14.95
N GLU A 70 -5.74 -14.10 15.26
CA GLU A 70 -6.51 -15.17 14.62
C GLU A 70 -7.80 -15.49 15.39
#